data_AF-A0A6N3I143-F1
#
_entry.id   AF-A0A6N3I143-F1
#
_cell.length_a   1.000
_cell.length_b   1.000
_cell.length_c   1.000
_cell.angle_alpha   90.00
_cell.angle_beta   90.00
_cell.angle_gamma   90.00
#
_symmetry.space_group_name_H-M   'P 1'
#
loop_
_entity.id
_entity.type
_entity.pdbx_description
1 polymer ?
#
loop_
_entity_poly.entity_id
_entity_poly.type
_entity_poly.pdbx_seq_one_letter_code
_entity_poly.pdbx_strand_id
1 'polypeptide(L)' 'MIPYNQLSLADIFSDCQEIFVSDKPQFFTLLQNHIDLDEIVPASFRKHFYASTG' A
#
# COMPACT_ATOMS: atom_id res chain seq x y z
N MET A 1 24.74 12.06 -21.33
CA MET A 1 24.10 10.82 -20.86
C MET A 1 23.54 11.13 -19.49
N ILE A 2 22.21 11.17 -19.34
CA ILE A 2 21.59 11.45 -18.03
C ILE A 2 21.60 10.11 -17.28
N PRO A 3 22.25 10.02 -16.11
CA PRO A 3 22.16 8.80 -15.31
C PRO A 3 20.71 8.64 -14.87
N TYR A 4 20.04 7.60 -15.36
CA TYR A 4 18.76 7.20 -14.80
C TYR A 4 19.07 6.60 -13.44
N ASN A 5 18.58 7.24 -12.37
CA ASN A 5 18.65 6.68 -11.03
C ASN A 5 17.64 5.52 -10.98
N GLN A 6 18.03 4.35 -11.51
CA GLN A 6 17.24 3.14 -11.38
C GLN A 6 17.25 2.75 -9.91
N LEU A 7 16.15 3.07 -9.23
CA LEU A 7 15.89 2.54 -7.91
C LEU A 7 15.71 1.03 -8.03
N SER A 8 16.41 0.28 -7.20
CA SER A 8 16.17 -1.14 -7.08
C SER A 8 14.84 -1.38 -6.37
N LEU A 9 14.29 -2.60 -6.50
CA LEU A 9 13.11 -2.97 -5.74
C LEU A 9 13.33 -2.86 -4.22
N ALA A 10 14.57 -3.08 -3.76
CA ALA A 10 14.94 -2.94 -2.35
C ALA A 10 14.87 -1.48 -1.89
N ASP A 11 15.32 -0.54 -2.72
CA ASP A 11 15.26 0.89 -2.42
C ASP A 11 13.79 1.36 -2.33
N ILE A 12 12.97 0.98 -3.32
CA ILE A 12 11.53 1.29 -3.33
C ILE A 12 10.83 0.71 -2.10
N PHE A 13 11.15 -0.52 -1.73
CA PHE A 13 10.57 -1.16 -0.55
C PHE A 13 10.98 -0.42 0.74
N SER A 14 12.25 -0.06 0.87
CA SER A 14 12.75 0.69 2.02
C SER A 14 12.06 2.05 2.16
N ASP A 15 11.90 2.78 1.05
CA ASP A 15 11.19 4.07 1.04
C ASP A 15 9.73 3.90 1.49
N CYS A 16 9.03 2.87 0.99
CA CYS A 16 7.68 2.55 1.44
C CYS A 16 7.61 2.22 2.94
N GLN A 17 8.60 1.50 3.48
CA GLN A 17 8.66 1.20 4.91
C GLN A 17 8.87 2.47 5.75
N GLU A 18 9.72 3.38 5.30
CA GLU A 18 9.96 4.66 5.98
C GLU A 18 8.69 5.51 5.99
N ILE A 19 7.98 5.62 4.86
CA ILE A 19 6.72 6.36 4.78
C ILE A 19 5.65 5.72 5.68
N PHE A 20 5.57 4.39 5.72
CA PHE A 20 4.62 3.69 6.60
C PHE A 20 4.82 4.04 8.09
N VAL A 21 6.06 4.24 8.53
CA VAL A 21 6.39 4.60 9.92
C VAL A 21 6.26 6.09 10.18
N SER A 22 6.69 6.94 9.25
CA SER A 22 6.78 8.39 9.43
C SER A 22 5.48 9.13 9.09
N ASP A 23 4.79 8.75 8.01
CA ASP A 23 3.58 9.42 7.50
C ASP A 23 2.58 8.40 6.94
N LYS A 24 1.73 7.90 7.85
CA LYS A 24 0.65 6.97 7.51
C LYS A 24 -0.36 7.55 6.51
N PRO A 25 -0.84 8.81 6.63
CA PRO A 25 -1.70 9.40 5.61
C PRO A 25 -1.11 9.36 4.20
N GLN A 26 0.19 9.69 4.05
CA GLN A 26 0.87 9.62 2.76
C GLN A 26 0.96 8.18 2.25
N PHE A 27 1.29 7.23 3.13
CA PHE A 27 1.32 5.81 2.79
C PHE A 27 -0.02 5.32 2.23
N PHE A 28 -1.14 5.64 2.89
CA PHE A 28 -2.47 5.23 2.43
C PHE A 28 -2.86 5.87 1.10
N THR A 29 -2.43 7.10 0.85
CA THR A 29 -2.66 7.78 -0.43
C THR A 29 -1.91 7.07 -1.56
N LEU A 30 -0.64 6.72 -1.34
CA LEU A 30 0.15 5.92 -2.29
C LEU A 30 -0.49 4.56 -2.54
N LEU A 31 -0.94 3.89 -1.47
CA LEU A 31 -1.60 2.59 -1.56
C LEU A 31 -2.88 2.66 -2.42
N GLN A 32 -3.75 3.64 -2.17
CA GLN A 32 -5.00 3.80 -2.93
C GLN A 32 -4.77 4.14 -4.41
N ASN A 33 -3.70 4.88 -4.72
CA ASN A 33 -3.40 5.28 -6.11
C ASN A 33 -2.83 4.13 -6.95
N HIS A 34 -2.15 3.17 -6.33
CA HIS A 34 -1.39 2.13 -7.04
C HIS A 34 -1.91 0.72 -6.81
N ILE A 35 -2.74 0.50 -5.79
CA ILE A 35 -3.26 -0.80 -5.41
C ILE A 35 -4.78 -0.70 -5.21
N ASP A 36 -5.52 -1.41 -6.05
CA ASP A 36 -6.95 -1.60 -5.83
C ASP A 36 -7.17 -2.64 -4.73
N LEU A 37 -7.48 -2.15 -3.53
CA LEU A 37 -7.75 -3.01 -2.38
C LEU A 37 -9.05 -3.80 -2.53
N ASP A 38 -10.00 -3.34 -3.34
CA ASP A 38 -11.26 -4.05 -3.57
C ASP A 38 -11.06 -5.31 -4.42
N GLU A 39 -10.07 -5.31 -5.31
CA GLU A 39 -9.67 -6.51 -6.07
C GLU A 39 -8.87 -7.51 -5.22
N ILE A 40 -8.08 -7.02 -4.26
CA ILE A 40 -7.20 -7.88 -3.45
C ILE A 40 -7.94 -8.47 -2.25
N VAL A 41 -8.79 -7.70 -1.59
CA VAL A 41 -9.47 -8.14 -0.37
C VAL A 41 -10.64 -9.05 -0.72
N PRO A 42 -10.64 -10.32 -0.28
CA PRO A 42 -11.74 -11.22 -0.60
C PRO A 42 -13.07 -10.71 -0.07
N ALA A 43 -14.13 -10.85 -0.88
CA ALA A 43 -15.47 -10.44 -0.49
C ALA A 43 -15.96 -11.12 0.80
N SER A 44 -15.52 -12.35 1.09
CA SER A 44 -15.80 -13.04 2.35
C SER A 44 -15.23 -12.28 3.55
N PHE A 45 -13.99 -11.80 3.47
CA PHE A 45 -13.35 -11.03 4.53
C PHE A 45 -14.14 -9.75 4.83
N ARG A 46 -14.53 -8.99 3.78
CA ARG A 46 -15.38 -7.80 3.95
C ARG A 46 -16.71 -8.13 4.60
N LYS A 47 -17.38 -9.20 4.17
CA LYS A 47 -18.66 -9.62 4.73
C LYS A 47 -18.55 -9.96 6.22
N HIS A 48 -17.48 -10.65 6.62
CA HIS A 48 -17.25 -10.97 8.02
C HIS A 48 -16.87 -9.74 8.86
N PHE A 49 -16.03 -8.85 8.34
CA PHE A 49 -15.62 -7.63 9.03
C PHE A 49 -16.79 -6.67 9.32
N TYR A 50 -17.71 -6.52 8.37
CA TYR A 50 -18.90 -5.67 8.51
C TYR A 50 -20.15 -6.43 9.01
N ALA A 51 -20.05 -7.72 9.34
CA ALA A 51 -21.16 -8.45 9.92
C ALA A 51 -21.48 -7.87 11.30
N SER A 52 -22.78 -7.62 11.57
CA SER A 52 -23.25 -7.14 12.89
C SER A 52 -23.04 -8.17 14.01
N THR A 53 -22.55 -9.36 13.68
CA THR A 53 -22.14 -10.41 14.60
C THR A 53 -20.62 -10.31 14.76
N GLY A 54 -20.17 -9.39 15.60
CA GLY A 54 -18.78 -9.35 16.06
C GLY A 54 -18.43 -10.61 16.85
#